data_AF-A0A926NX31-F1
#
_entry.id   AF-A0A926NX31-F1
#
_cell.length_a   1.000
_cell.length_b   1.000
_cell.length_c   1.000
_cell.angle_alpha   90.00
_cell.angle_beta   90.00
_cell.angle_gamma   90.00
#
_symmetry.space_group_name_H-M   'P 1'
#
loop_
_entity.id
_entity.type
_entity.pdbx_description
1 polymer ?
#
loop_
_entity_poly.entity_id
_entity_poly.type
_entity_poly.pdbx_seq_one_letter_code
_entity_poly.pdbx_strand_id
1 'polypeptide(L)'
;MKQAVLTNGRQNIYILTDTNFELYAGYNCVDISAYAKVNRPFDALYKHHSTNSFFFEKTCFDRWFIINDVIRDHGIGNFVYADCDVLILEDLKPVYNNFIKDIYDGTMMFFADGKSSITSAHTSFWNTKLLADFCSFITATYADKKAFEDLLERTLAGEFYNNRNVSDMILLDVFRTHTQPNTLNLLSLEDMDICFDFNIGAAFNGCNYVFELSIYTNTKKIIRQSKGLFGKVINCGSIVHPRFYTLHFQGYLAKALIPVNCNARGYFGGWRNYILGNTEFLKRRATVLKNRLKASFLK
;
A
#
# COMPACT_ATOMS: atom_id res chain seq x y z
N MET A 1 -5.51 10.13 5.66
CA MET A 1 -5.96 11.44 5.10
C MET A 1 -5.65 12.64 6.00
N LYS A 2 -6.32 12.87 7.17
CA LYS A 2 -6.00 14.03 8.04
C LYS A 2 -4.50 14.17 8.36
N GLN A 3 -3.83 13.06 8.63
CA GLN A 3 -2.39 13.02 8.83
C GLN A 3 -1.61 13.48 7.58
N ALA A 4 -1.90 12.91 6.41
CA ALA A 4 -1.24 13.30 5.14
C ALA A 4 -1.39 14.80 4.85
N VAL A 5 -2.55 15.39 5.16
CA VAL A 5 -2.82 16.82 5.00
C VAL A 5 -1.96 17.67 5.94
N LEU A 6 -1.70 17.19 7.16
CA LEU A 6 -0.83 17.90 8.10
C LEU A 6 0.61 17.98 7.59
N THR A 7 1.08 16.98 6.85
CA THR A 7 2.50 16.86 6.47
C THR A 7 2.77 17.30 5.03
N ASN A 8 1.81 17.15 4.11
CA ASN A 8 1.99 17.45 2.69
C ASN A 8 1.14 18.65 2.20
N GLY A 9 0.26 19.19 3.05
CA GLY A 9 -0.64 20.30 2.72
C GLY A 9 -1.90 19.86 1.98
N ARG A 10 -3.06 20.42 2.37
CA ARG A 10 -4.39 20.02 1.87
C ARG A 10 -4.52 20.07 0.36
N GLN A 11 -3.97 21.11 -0.27
CA GLN A 11 -4.03 21.35 -1.71
C GLN A 11 -3.32 20.27 -2.54
N ASN A 12 -2.43 19.48 -1.93
CA ASN A 12 -1.68 18.42 -2.60
C ASN A 12 -2.28 17.02 -2.37
N ILE A 13 -3.42 16.92 -1.66
CA ILE A 13 -4.04 15.64 -1.32
C ILE A 13 -5.36 15.51 -2.06
N TYR A 14 -5.41 14.55 -2.97
CA TYR A 14 -6.61 14.15 -3.70
C TYR A 14 -7.19 12.88 -3.09
N ILE A 15 -8.51 12.84 -2.93
CA ILE A 15 -9.25 11.69 -2.44
C ILE A 15 -10.08 11.17 -3.59
N LEU A 16 -9.82 9.94 -4.01
CA LEU A 16 -10.59 9.27 -5.05
C LEU A 16 -11.65 8.42 -4.37
N THR A 17 -12.93 8.71 -4.60
CA THR A 17 -14.04 7.95 -4.01
C THR A 17 -15.31 8.09 -4.85
N ASP A 18 -16.17 7.09 -4.80
CA ASP A 18 -17.50 7.05 -5.39
C ASP A 18 -18.60 7.17 -4.31
N THR A 19 -18.20 7.43 -3.06
CA THR A 19 -19.11 7.38 -1.92
C THR A 19 -18.65 8.29 -0.78
N ASN A 20 -19.51 8.44 0.23
CA ASN A 20 -19.21 9.15 1.48
C ASN A 20 -18.64 10.58 1.27
N PHE A 21 -19.07 11.28 0.22
CA PHE A 21 -18.56 12.59 -0.17
C PHE A 21 -18.59 13.62 0.98
N GLU A 22 -19.60 13.55 1.84
CA GLU A 22 -19.73 14.42 3.03
C GLU A 22 -18.56 14.28 4.02
N LEU A 23 -17.97 13.08 4.14
CA LEU A 23 -16.78 12.88 4.97
C LEU A 23 -15.54 13.61 4.42
N TYR A 24 -15.60 13.97 3.14
CA TYR A 24 -14.48 14.48 2.36
C TYR A 24 -14.69 15.88 1.79
N ALA A 25 -15.83 16.54 2.08
CA ALA A 25 -16.16 17.89 1.60
C ALA A 25 -15.07 18.94 1.92
N GLY A 26 -14.29 18.68 2.96
CA GLY A 26 -13.12 19.47 3.35
C GLY A 26 -11.80 19.10 2.66
N TYR A 27 -11.79 18.44 1.49
CA TYR A 27 -10.57 18.02 0.78
C TYR A 27 -10.78 18.07 -0.74
N ASN A 28 -9.71 17.88 -1.52
CA ASN A 28 -9.83 17.74 -2.97
C ASN A 28 -10.40 16.34 -3.27
N CYS A 29 -11.72 16.24 -3.27
CA CYS A 29 -12.43 14.98 -3.50
C CYS A 29 -12.77 14.86 -4.99
N VAL A 30 -12.39 13.75 -5.62
CA VAL A 30 -12.71 13.43 -7.02
C VAL A 30 -13.70 12.28 -7.00
N ASP A 31 -14.89 12.52 -7.58
CA ASP A 31 -15.88 11.48 -7.81
C ASP A 31 -15.40 10.53 -8.92
N ILE A 32 -15.05 9.30 -8.54
CA ILE A 32 -14.57 8.32 -9.50
C ILE A 32 -15.69 7.56 -10.23
N SER A 33 -16.96 7.82 -9.91
CA SER A 33 -18.10 7.10 -10.49
C SER A 33 -18.15 7.19 -12.01
N ALA A 34 -17.76 8.34 -12.57
CA ALA A 34 -17.69 8.53 -14.02
C ALA A 34 -16.59 7.66 -14.65
N TYR A 35 -15.43 7.60 -14.01
CA TYR A 35 -14.28 6.82 -14.46
C TYR A 35 -14.52 5.31 -14.32
N ALA A 36 -15.16 4.88 -13.23
CA ALA A 36 -15.48 3.48 -12.98
C ALA A 36 -16.47 2.89 -14.00
N LYS A 37 -17.29 3.73 -14.65
CA LYS A 37 -18.25 3.32 -15.69
C LYS A 37 -17.69 3.23 -17.10
N VAL A 38 -16.45 3.69 -17.32
CA VAL A 38 -15.81 3.63 -18.63
C VAL A 38 -15.57 2.16 -18.99
N ASN A 39 -16.13 1.72 -20.12
CA ASN A 39 -15.85 0.38 -20.67
C ASN A 39 -14.41 0.34 -21.17
N ARG A 40 -13.56 -0.42 -20.49
CA ARG A 40 -12.15 -0.58 -20.83
C ARG A 40 -11.94 -1.87 -21.61
N PRO A 41 -10.96 -1.92 -22.53
CA PRO A 41 -10.55 -3.17 -23.16
C PRO A 41 -10.25 -4.28 -22.14
N PHE A 42 -9.64 -3.92 -21.01
CA PHE A 42 -9.37 -4.84 -19.91
C PHE A 42 -10.63 -5.51 -19.32
N ASP A 43 -11.79 -4.83 -19.29
CA ASP A 43 -13.01 -5.38 -18.69
C ASP A 43 -13.51 -6.63 -19.41
N ALA A 44 -13.38 -6.65 -20.74
CA ALA A 44 -13.75 -7.80 -21.56
C ALA A 44 -12.73 -8.94 -21.50
N LEU A 45 -11.49 -8.64 -21.10
CA LEU A 45 -10.38 -9.60 -21.04
C LEU A 45 -10.21 -10.22 -19.65
N TYR A 46 -10.71 -9.55 -18.59
CA TYR A 46 -10.46 -9.96 -17.21
C TYR A 46 -11.00 -11.36 -16.92
N LYS A 47 -10.08 -12.24 -16.50
CA LYS A 47 -10.36 -13.57 -15.98
C LYS A 47 -10.02 -13.61 -14.50
N HIS A 48 -11.00 -13.97 -13.69
CA HIS A 48 -10.84 -13.99 -12.25
C HIS A 48 -10.15 -15.28 -11.78
N HIS A 49 -8.93 -15.13 -11.27
CA HIS A 49 -8.12 -16.21 -10.69
C HIS A 49 -7.59 -15.77 -9.32
N SER A 50 -8.49 -15.44 -8.40
CA SER A 50 -8.14 -15.07 -7.03
C SER A 50 -9.08 -15.75 -6.04
N THR A 51 -8.59 -15.97 -4.83
CA THR A 51 -9.39 -16.41 -3.68
C THR A 51 -10.18 -15.26 -3.05
N ASN A 52 -9.81 -14.01 -3.37
CA ASN A 52 -10.62 -12.84 -3.04
C ASN A 52 -11.90 -12.83 -3.90
N SER A 53 -12.91 -12.06 -3.49
CA SER A 53 -14.11 -11.91 -4.32
C SER A 53 -13.77 -11.24 -5.65
N PHE A 54 -14.53 -11.58 -6.70
CA PHE A 54 -14.44 -10.92 -8.01
C PHE A 54 -14.40 -9.40 -7.89
N PHE A 55 -15.34 -8.83 -7.13
CA PHE A 55 -15.45 -7.39 -6.96
C PHE A 55 -14.20 -6.79 -6.31
N PHE A 56 -13.68 -7.40 -5.25
CA PHE A 56 -12.48 -6.90 -4.58
C PHE A 56 -11.27 -6.92 -5.51
N GLU A 57 -11.01 -8.07 -6.15
CA GLU A 57 -9.85 -8.24 -7.01
C GLU A 57 -9.93 -7.35 -8.26
N LYS A 58 -11.10 -7.26 -8.89
CA LYS A 58 -11.32 -6.39 -10.04
C LYS A 58 -11.13 -4.91 -9.67
N THR A 59 -11.60 -4.49 -8.49
CA THR A 59 -11.38 -3.13 -7.99
C THR A 59 -9.88 -2.83 -7.80
N CYS A 60 -9.08 -3.81 -7.35
CA CYS A 60 -7.63 -3.66 -7.24
C CYS A 60 -6.98 -3.34 -8.60
N PHE A 61 -7.42 -3.97 -9.68
CA PHE A 61 -6.97 -3.63 -11.04
C PHE A 61 -7.53 -2.28 -11.51
N ASP A 62 -8.84 -2.06 -11.36
CA ASP A 62 -9.53 -0.86 -11.84
C ASP A 62 -8.96 0.41 -11.26
N ARG A 63 -8.42 0.36 -10.03
CA ARG A 63 -7.75 1.50 -9.41
C ARG A 63 -6.70 2.13 -10.32
N TRP A 64 -5.88 1.32 -11.00
CA TRP A 64 -4.75 1.80 -11.79
C TRP A 64 -5.24 2.51 -13.05
N PHE A 65 -6.24 1.94 -13.71
CA PHE A 65 -6.86 2.55 -14.87
C PHE A 65 -7.64 3.83 -14.51
N ILE A 66 -8.36 3.83 -13.40
CA ILE A 66 -9.10 5.00 -12.90
C ILE A 66 -8.12 6.13 -12.57
N ILE A 67 -7.04 5.84 -11.84
CA ILE A 67 -6.00 6.83 -11.53
C ILE A 67 -5.41 7.38 -12.83
N ASN A 68 -5.14 6.53 -13.83
CA ASN A 68 -4.59 6.93 -15.12
C ASN A 68 -5.48 7.92 -15.86
N ASP A 69 -6.80 7.70 -15.83
CA ASP A 69 -7.75 8.64 -16.43
C ASP A 69 -7.85 9.94 -15.61
N VAL A 70 -7.92 9.86 -14.29
CA VAL A 70 -7.99 11.04 -13.41
C VAL A 70 -6.77 11.94 -13.58
N ILE A 71 -5.54 11.40 -13.58
CA ILE A 71 -4.34 12.23 -13.70
C ILE A 71 -4.25 12.89 -15.08
N ARG A 72 -4.75 12.24 -16.14
CA ARG A 72 -4.80 12.82 -17.49
C ARG A 72 -5.78 13.99 -17.52
N ASP A 73 -6.98 13.80 -16.99
CA ASP A 73 -8.04 14.82 -17.01
C ASP A 73 -7.68 16.04 -16.14
N HIS A 74 -6.91 15.83 -15.07
CA HIS A 74 -6.44 16.89 -14.18
C HIS A 74 -5.04 17.45 -14.55
N GLY A 75 -4.37 16.93 -15.58
CA GLY A 75 -3.03 17.38 -15.98
C GLY A 75 -1.93 17.13 -14.93
N ILE A 76 -2.06 16.06 -14.14
CA ILE A 76 -1.12 15.71 -13.07
C ILE A 76 0.01 14.85 -13.65
N GLY A 77 1.22 15.41 -13.77
CA GLY A 77 2.38 14.73 -14.34
C GLY A 77 3.08 13.74 -13.41
N ASN A 78 3.14 14.05 -12.11
CA ASN A 78 3.79 13.24 -11.08
C ASN A 78 2.97 13.25 -9.81
N PHE A 79 2.86 12.10 -9.13
CA PHE A 79 2.07 11.98 -7.90
C PHE A 79 2.59 10.86 -7.00
N VAL A 80 2.13 10.87 -5.74
CA VAL A 80 2.25 9.74 -4.83
C VAL A 80 0.89 9.07 -4.72
N TYR A 81 0.88 7.76 -4.94
CA TYR A 81 -0.24 6.89 -4.62
C TYR A 81 -0.08 6.30 -3.21
N ALA A 82 -1.19 6.17 -2.49
CA ALA A 82 -1.24 5.47 -1.22
C ALA A 82 -2.59 4.74 -1.03
N ASP A 83 -2.54 3.49 -0.56
CA ASP A 83 -3.74 2.73 -0.19
C ASP A 83 -4.48 3.40 0.99
N CYS A 84 -5.78 3.10 1.14
CA CYS A 84 -6.61 3.70 2.18
C CYS A 84 -6.24 3.28 3.61
N ASP A 85 -5.48 2.20 3.76
CA ASP A 85 -4.90 1.70 5.01
C ASP A 85 -3.42 2.10 5.21
N VAL A 86 -2.94 3.07 4.43
CA VAL A 86 -1.63 3.70 4.65
C VAL A 86 -1.76 5.02 5.41
N LEU A 87 -0.88 5.18 6.39
CA LEU A 87 -0.69 6.42 7.12
C LEU A 87 0.58 7.13 6.63
N ILE A 88 0.43 8.24 5.91
CA ILE A 88 1.55 9.11 5.50
C ILE A 88 1.90 10.03 6.66
N LEU A 89 3.12 9.91 7.19
CA LEU A 89 3.55 10.54 8.45
C LEU A 89 4.45 11.75 8.27
N GLU A 90 5.15 11.85 7.13
CA GLU A 90 6.13 12.88 6.83
C GLU A 90 5.77 13.61 5.52
N ASP A 91 6.44 14.73 5.24
CA ASP A 91 6.39 15.38 3.94
C ASP A 91 7.17 14.53 2.92
N LEU A 92 6.52 14.18 1.81
CA LEU A 92 7.12 13.32 0.78
C LEU A 92 7.82 14.11 -0.32
N LYS A 93 7.67 15.45 -0.36
CA LYS A 93 8.34 16.29 -1.36
C LYS A 93 9.87 16.20 -1.31
N PRO A 94 10.53 16.17 -0.13
CA PRO A 94 11.99 15.99 -0.08
C PRO A 94 12.44 14.64 -0.65
N VAL A 95 11.66 13.57 -0.42
CA VAL A 95 11.97 12.25 -0.98
C VAL A 95 11.90 12.31 -2.51
N TYR A 96 10.83 12.89 -3.06
CA TYR A 96 10.71 13.09 -4.51
C TYR A 96 11.87 13.90 -5.09
N ASN A 97 12.11 15.08 -4.53
CA ASN A 97 13.10 16.02 -5.08
C ASN A 97 14.54 15.49 -5.01
N ASN A 98 14.88 14.74 -3.97
CA ASN A 98 16.27 14.32 -3.74
C ASN A 98 16.60 12.96 -4.37
N PHE A 99 15.63 12.06 -4.48
CA PHE A 99 15.90 10.67 -4.86
C PHE A 99 15.19 10.21 -6.13
N ILE A 100 14.17 10.92 -6.61
CA ILE A 100 13.28 10.42 -7.67
C ILE A 100 13.31 11.35 -8.88
N LYS A 101 13.07 12.63 -8.65
CA LYS A 101 12.94 13.65 -9.69
C LYS A 101 14.15 13.62 -10.61
N ASP A 102 13.89 13.57 -11.92
CA ASP A 102 14.90 13.57 -12.99
C ASP A 102 15.83 12.33 -13.01
N ILE A 103 15.63 11.34 -12.13
CA ILE A 103 16.44 10.11 -12.02
C ILE A 103 15.62 8.87 -12.34
N TYR A 104 14.39 8.78 -11.82
CA TYR A 104 13.50 7.63 -11.94
C TYR A 104 12.12 8.04 -12.47
N ASP A 105 11.44 7.12 -13.14
CA ASP A 105 10.06 7.30 -13.60
C ASP A 105 9.02 7.15 -12.46
N GLY A 106 9.45 6.57 -11.35
CA GLY A 106 8.63 6.33 -10.18
C GLY A 106 9.31 5.37 -9.21
N THR A 107 8.52 4.78 -8.33
CA THR A 107 9.02 3.87 -7.30
C THR A 107 8.11 2.70 -7.04
N MET A 108 8.66 1.61 -6.56
CA MET A 108 7.92 0.48 -6.01
C MET A 108 8.59 0.01 -4.73
N MET A 109 7.92 -0.82 -3.93
CA MET A 109 8.56 -1.57 -2.86
C MET A 109 8.72 -3.01 -3.30
N PHE A 110 9.95 -3.52 -3.30
CA PHE A 110 10.17 -4.90 -3.69
C PHE A 110 11.35 -5.54 -2.96
N PHE A 111 11.26 -6.85 -2.82
CA PHE A 111 12.34 -7.68 -2.33
C PHE A 111 12.17 -9.11 -2.84
N ALA A 112 13.19 -9.94 -2.59
CA ALA A 112 13.17 -11.36 -2.91
C ALA A 112 13.39 -12.18 -1.63
N ASP A 113 12.69 -13.31 -1.55
CA ASP A 113 12.91 -14.35 -0.54
C ASP A 113 13.17 -15.67 -1.27
N GLY A 114 14.45 -16.04 -1.35
CA GLY A 114 14.91 -17.19 -2.14
C GLY A 114 14.56 -17.05 -3.62
N LYS A 115 13.70 -17.94 -4.12
CA LYS A 115 13.24 -17.93 -5.53
C LYS A 115 12.01 -17.05 -5.76
N SER A 116 11.39 -16.54 -4.70
CA SER A 116 10.18 -15.74 -4.81
C SER A 116 10.49 -14.25 -4.74
N SER A 117 9.74 -13.46 -5.50
CA SER A 117 9.77 -12.01 -5.40
C SER A 117 8.42 -11.45 -4.98
N ILE A 118 8.46 -10.26 -4.40
CA ILE A 118 7.30 -9.48 -4.01
C ILE A 118 7.52 -8.07 -4.52
N THR A 119 6.48 -7.52 -5.12
CA THR A 119 6.38 -6.09 -5.40
C THR A 119 5.07 -5.56 -4.87
N SER A 120 5.11 -4.35 -4.30
CA SER A 120 3.93 -3.62 -3.86
C SER A 120 4.06 -2.15 -4.19
N ALA A 121 2.90 -1.53 -4.44
CA ALA A 121 2.78 -0.11 -4.71
C ALA A 121 1.90 0.61 -3.67
N HIS A 122 1.53 -0.02 -2.55
CA HIS A 122 0.64 0.58 -1.53
C HIS A 122 1.11 1.94 -1.01
N THR A 123 2.41 2.26 -1.12
CA THR A 123 2.90 3.64 -1.22
C THR A 123 3.92 3.69 -2.35
N SER A 124 3.74 4.59 -3.30
CA SER A 124 4.61 4.67 -4.47
C SER A 124 4.50 6.01 -5.20
N PHE A 125 5.60 6.49 -5.77
CA PHE A 125 5.62 7.63 -6.67
C PHE A 125 5.47 7.16 -8.11
N TRP A 126 4.76 7.94 -8.91
CA TRP A 126 4.49 7.62 -10.31
C TRP A 126 4.55 8.88 -11.16
N ASN A 127 5.14 8.77 -12.34
CA ASN A 127 4.86 9.67 -13.45
C ASN A 127 3.76 9.08 -14.35
N THR A 128 3.20 9.93 -15.22
CA THR A 128 2.13 9.54 -16.16
C THR A 128 2.55 8.41 -17.09
N LYS A 129 3.80 8.41 -17.57
CA LYS A 129 4.32 7.39 -18.48
C LYS A 129 4.35 6.02 -17.82
N LEU A 130 4.92 5.89 -16.63
CA LEU A 130 5.05 4.63 -15.90
C LEU A 130 3.68 4.00 -15.60
N LEU A 131 2.70 4.81 -15.21
CA LEU A 131 1.35 4.32 -14.96
C LEU A 131 0.67 3.85 -16.25
N ALA A 132 0.81 4.61 -17.33
CA ALA A 132 0.26 4.24 -18.64
C ALA A 132 0.90 2.95 -19.18
N ASP A 133 2.22 2.79 -19.02
CA ASP A 133 2.94 1.58 -19.37
C ASP A 133 2.45 0.38 -18.56
N PHE A 134 2.22 0.55 -17.24
CA PHE A 134 1.70 -0.50 -16.39
C PHE A 134 0.26 -0.91 -16.77
N CYS A 135 -0.62 0.06 -17.03
CA CYS A 135 -1.99 -0.22 -17.50
C CYS A 135 -1.99 -0.96 -18.86
N SER A 136 -1.09 -0.54 -19.76
CA SER A 136 -0.92 -1.19 -21.07
C SER A 136 -0.38 -2.61 -20.91
N PHE A 137 0.58 -2.82 -20.01
CA PHE A 137 1.11 -4.13 -19.68
C PHE A 137 0.03 -5.07 -19.16
N ILE A 138 -0.78 -4.66 -18.18
CA ILE A 138 -1.91 -5.46 -17.66
C ILE A 138 -2.83 -5.87 -18.81
N THR A 139 -3.23 -4.92 -19.65
CA THR A 139 -4.14 -5.18 -20.77
C THR A 139 -3.53 -6.16 -21.77
N ALA A 140 -2.25 -5.98 -22.12
CA ALA A 140 -1.54 -6.85 -23.05
C ALA A 140 -1.38 -8.28 -22.50
N THR A 141 -1.04 -8.44 -21.21
CA THR A 141 -0.92 -9.76 -20.58
C THR A 141 -2.24 -10.53 -20.63
N TYR A 142 -3.38 -9.88 -20.41
CA TYR A 142 -4.69 -10.54 -20.47
C TYR A 142 -5.19 -10.76 -21.92
N ALA A 143 -4.75 -9.93 -22.88
CA ALA A 143 -5.07 -10.09 -24.29
C ALA A 143 -4.31 -11.26 -24.94
N ASP A 144 -3.06 -11.50 -24.51
CA ASP A 144 -2.25 -12.62 -24.97
C ASP A 144 -2.56 -13.87 -24.13
N LYS A 145 -3.28 -14.81 -24.75
CA LYS A 145 -3.66 -16.09 -24.11
C LYS A 145 -2.45 -16.84 -23.56
N LYS A 146 -1.34 -16.91 -24.30
CA LYS A 146 -0.16 -17.66 -23.90
C LYS A 146 0.53 -16.97 -22.72
N ALA A 147 0.71 -15.65 -22.79
CA ALA A 147 1.30 -14.89 -21.69
C ALA A 147 0.49 -15.03 -20.40
N PHE A 148 -0.84 -15.03 -20.50
CA PHE A 148 -1.71 -15.24 -19.35
C PHE A 148 -1.62 -16.67 -18.77
N GLU A 149 -1.60 -17.69 -19.63
CA GLU A 149 -1.47 -19.09 -19.20
C GLU A 149 -0.12 -19.35 -18.52
N ASP A 150 0.97 -18.82 -19.07
CA ASP A 150 2.33 -18.90 -18.48
C ASP A 150 2.37 -18.21 -17.10
N LEU A 151 1.73 -17.03 -16.98
CA LEU A 151 1.60 -16.32 -15.70
C LEU A 151 0.84 -17.14 -14.66
N LEU A 152 -0.28 -17.75 -15.07
CA LEU A 152 -1.12 -18.55 -14.19
C LEU A 152 -0.35 -19.79 -13.69
N GLU A 153 0.37 -20.49 -14.58
CA GLU A 153 1.18 -21.65 -14.21
C GLU A 153 2.25 -21.28 -13.17
N ARG A 154 3.02 -20.22 -13.42
CA ARG A 154 4.03 -19.68 -12.49
C ARG A 154 3.45 -19.30 -11.14
N THR A 155 2.27 -18.68 -11.15
CA THR A 155 1.55 -18.29 -9.94
C THR A 155 1.12 -19.51 -9.13
N LEU A 156 0.56 -20.54 -9.78
CA LEU A 156 0.14 -21.78 -9.12
C LEU A 156 1.33 -22.62 -8.62
N ALA A 157 2.47 -22.55 -9.31
CA ALA A 157 3.73 -23.16 -8.89
C ALA A 157 4.37 -22.47 -7.66
N GLY A 158 3.84 -21.33 -7.22
CA GLY A 158 4.30 -20.61 -6.04
C GLY A 158 5.54 -19.75 -6.30
N GLU A 159 5.75 -19.29 -7.55
CA GLU A 159 6.82 -18.35 -7.86
C GLU A 159 6.69 -17.06 -7.03
N PHE A 160 5.47 -16.58 -6.80
CA PHE A 160 5.24 -15.37 -6.01
C PHE A 160 4.99 -15.69 -4.55
N TYR A 161 5.65 -14.95 -3.66
CA TYR A 161 5.69 -15.24 -2.24
C TYR A 161 4.29 -15.32 -1.61
N ASN A 162 3.93 -16.51 -1.10
CA ASN A 162 2.66 -16.79 -0.45
C ASN A 162 1.42 -16.33 -1.24
N ASN A 163 1.51 -16.18 -2.56
CA ASN A 163 0.43 -15.70 -3.40
C ASN A 163 0.23 -16.64 -4.60
N ARG A 164 -0.96 -17.27 -4.64
CA ARG A 164 -1.41 -18.12 -5.73
C ARG A 164 -2.58 -17.50 -6.52
N ASN A 165 -2.82 -16.21 -6.30
CA ASN A 165 -3.82 -15.44 -7.03
C ASN A 165 -3.15 -14.69 -8.17
N VAL A 166 -3.84 -14.55 -9.29
CA VAL A 166 -3.49 -13.53 -10.31
C VAL A 166 -4.12 -12.22 -9.86
N SER A 167 -3.29 -11.34 -9.28
CA SER A 167 -3.68 -10.04 -8.73
C SER A 167 -2.86 -8.89 -9.34
N ASP A 168 -3.31 -7.66 -9.12
CA ASP A 168 -2.58 -6.45 -9.54
C ASP A 168 -1.15 -6.42 -9.00
N MET A 169 -0.93 -6.88 -7.75
CA MET A 169 0.40 -7.02 -7.17
C MET A 169 1.30 -8.03 -7.90
N ILE A 170 0.73 -9.15 -8.38
CA ILE A 170 1.49 -10.11 -9.19
C ILE A 170 1.86 -9.48 -10.53
N LEU A 171 0.89 -8.85 -11.20
CA LEU A 171 1.16 -8.17 -12.46
C LEU A 171 2.17 -7.04 -12.30
N LEU A 172 2.18 -6.35 -11.16
CA LEU A 172 3.18 -5.34 -10.83
C LEU A 172 4.58 -5.95 -10.65
N ASP A 173 4.69 -7.10 -9.98
CA ASP A 173 5.97 -7.81 -9.84
C ASP A 173 6.50 -8.32 -11.18
N VAL A 174 5.62 -8.87 -12.03
CA VAL A 174 5.98 -9.32 -13.38
C VAL A 174 6.35 -8.12 -14.26
N PHE A 175 5.59 -7.03 -14.22
CA PHE A 175 5.91 -5.79 -14.92
C PHE A 175 7.32 -5.31 -14.54
N ARG A 176 7.61 -5.21 -13.23
CA ARG A 176 8.92 -4.81 -12.72
C ARG A 176 10.04 -5.74 -13.21
N THR A 177 9.85 -7.06 -13.12
CA THR A 177 10.92 -8.03 -13.43
C THR A 177 11.13 -8.24 -14.93
N HIS A 178 10.06 -8.20 -15.73
CA HIS A 178 10.11 -8.48 -17.17
C HIS A 178 10.41 -7.25 -18.00
N THR A 179 9.80 -6.10 -17.65
CA THR A 179 10.00 -4.85 -18.41
C THR A 179 11.10 -3.97 -17.83
N GLN A 180 11.48 -4.19 -16.57
CA GLN A 180 12.53 -3.45 -15.85
C GLN A 180 12.37 -1.92 -15.99
N PRO A 181 11.21 -1.37 -15.60
CA PRO A 181 11.00 0.06 -15.67
C PRO A 181 11.98 0.78 -14.74
N ASN A 182 12.39 1.99 -15.11
CA ASN A 182 13.36 2.78 -14.34
C ASN A 182 12.73 3.28 -13.03
N THR A 183 12.77 2.44 -12.00
CA THR A 183 12.09 2.67 -10.72
C THR A 183 13.04 2.48 -9.55
N LEU A 184 12.89 3.33 -8.54
CA LEU A 184 13.61 3.18 -7.27
C LEU A 184 12.85 2.20 -6.36
N ASN A 185 13.60 1.33 -5.67
CA ASN A 185 13.05 0.56 -4.56
C ASN A 185 12.91 1.45 -3.32
N LEU A 186 11.70 1.79 -2.88
CA LEU A 186 11.53 2.63 -1.68
C LEU A 186 12.13 2.02 -0.41
N LEU A 187 12.24 0.69 -0.35
CA LEU A 187 12.81 -0.02 0.79
C LEU A 187 14.33 0.14 0.88
N SER A 188 15.01 0.49 -0.22
CA SER A 188 16.46 0.72 -0.19
C SER A 188 16.87 2.04 0.48
N LEU A 189 15.90 2.89 0.84
CA LEU A 189 16.14 4.14 1.56
C LEU A 189 16.27 3.95 3.09
N GLU A 190 16.11 2.72 3.58
CA GLU A 190 16.23 2.37 5.01
C GLU A 190 17.55 2.87 5.62
N ASP A 191 18.67 2.69 4.91
CA ASP A 191 20.02 3.08 5.38
C ASP A 191 20.22 4.61 5.47
N MET A 192 19.27 5.39 4.96
CA MET A 192 19.25 6.85 5.05
C MET A 192 18.25 7.35 6.10
N ASP A 193 17.80 6.49 7.01
CA ASP A 193 16.76 6.75 8.02
C ASP A 193 15.39 7.14 7.42
N ILE A 194 15.13 6.79 6.15
CA ILE A 194 13.87 7.02 5.46
C ILE A 194 13.14 5.68 5.31
N CYS A 195 12.27 5.36 6.26
CA CYS A 195 11.58 4.08 6.27
C CYS A 195 10.17 4.20 5.70
N PHE A 196 9.94 3.60 4.54
CA PHE A 196 8.59 3.28 4.07
C PHE A 196 8.23 1.88 4.56
N ASP A 197 7.15 1.76 5.33
CA ASP A 197 6.76 0.50 5.94
C ASP A 197 6.07 -0.42 4.93
N PHE A 198 6.65 -1.59 4.68
CA PHE A 198 6.04 -2.60 3.82
C PHE A 198 4.74 -3.15 4.43
N ASN A 199 4.74 -3.41 5.75
CA ASN A 199 3.58 -3.87 6.51
C ASN A 199 3.86 -3.78 8.01
N ILE A 200 2.98 -3.12 8.76
CA ILE A 200 3.17 -2.93 10.20
C ILE A 200 3.11 -4.24 10.99
N GLY A 201 2.45 -5.27 10.47
CA GLY A 201 2.39 -6.61 11.08
C GLY A 201 3.60 -7.49 10.78
N ALA A 202 4.50 -7.06 9.88
CA ALA A 202 5.71 -7.79 9.55
C ALA A 202 6.91 -7.20 10.32
N ALA A 203 7.69 -8.04 10.99
CA ALA A 203 8.93 -7.61 11.63
C ALA A 203 9.94 -7.16 10.57
N PHE A 204 10.06 -7.92 9.49
CA PHE A 204 10.90 -7.59 8.35
C PHE A 204 10.25 -6.51 7.48
N ASN A 205 11.05 -5.58 6.97
CA ASN A 205 10.56 -4.51 6.10
C ASN A 205 10.97 -4.65 4.63
N GLY A 206 11.75 -5.67 4.28
CA GLY A 206 12.07 -6.02 2.89
C GLY A 206 13.53 -5.83 2.48
N CYS A 207 14.29 -4.99 3.19
CA CYS A 207 15.73 -4.81 2.95
C CYS A 207 16.57 -5.21 4.18
N ASN A 208 17.05 -4.23 4.96
CA ASN A 208 18.05 -4.48 5.99
C ASN A 208 17.41 -4.59 7.37
N TYR A 209 16.27 -3.95 7.59
CA TYR A 209 15.71 -3.82 8.94
C TYR A 209 14.73 -4.92 9.34
N VAL A 210 15.01 -5.49 10.51
CA VAL A 210 14.07 -6.31 11.30
C VAL A 210 13.67 -5.52 12.54
N PHE A 211 12.38 -5.24 12.65
CA PHE A 211 11.79 -4.43 13.71
C PHE A 211 11.32 -5.29 14.89
N GLU A 212 11.48 -4.76 16.11
CA GLU A 212 10.83 -5.31 17.31
C GLU A 212 9.30 -5.23 17.14
N LEU A 213 8.60 -6.34 17.39
CA LEU A 213 7.14 -6.37 17.41
C LEU A 213 6.61 -6.18 18.84
N SER A 214 5.49 -5.47 18.96
CA SER A 214 4.69 -5.39 20.18
C SER A 214 4.03 -6.74 20.48
N ILE A 215 4.27 -7.29 21.67
CA ILE A 215 3.65 -8.55 22.12
C ILE A 215 2.12 -8.48 22.20
N TYR A 216 1.55 -7.28 22.36
CA TYR A 216 0.11 -7.11 22.55
C TYR A 216 -0.66 -7.07 21.23
N THR A 217 -0.09 -6.39 20.24
CA THR A 217 -0.74 -6.11 18.95
C THR A 217 -0.17 -6.92 17.80
N ASN A 218 1.00 -7.54 17.98
CA ASN A 218 1.79 -8.21 16.94
C ASN A 218 2.07 -7.30 15.73
N THR A 219 2.44 -6.06 16.03
CA THR A 219 2.81 -5.03 15.06
C THR A 219 4.14 -4.41 15.43
N LYS A 220 4.88 -3.83 14.48
CA LYS A 220 6.10 -3.06 14.72
C LYS A 220 5.91 -2.12 15.90
N LYS A 221 6.87 -2.13 16.82
CA LYS A 221 6.85 -1.31 18.02
C LYS A 221 7.16 0.13 17.65
N ILE A 222 6.13 0.98 17.75
CA ILE A 222 6.21 2.39 17.40
C ILE A 222 6.68 3.21 18.61
N ILE A 223 7.76 3.97 18.41
CA ILE A 223 8.32 4.92 19.37
C ILE A 223 7.97 6.32 18.88
N ARG A 224 7.17 7.04 19.66
CA ARG A 224 6.80 8.43 19.36
C ARG A 224 7.85 9.37 19.95
N GLN A 225 8.43 10.21 19.11
CA GLN A 225 9.33 11.29 19.51
C GLN A 225 8.82 12.62 18.97
N SER A 226 9.41 13.75 19.40
CA SER A 226 9.00 15.09 18.95
C SER A 226 9.11 15.29 17.44
N LYS A 227 10.03 14.56 16.78
CA LYS A 227 10.33 14.68 15.35
C LYS A 227 9.61 13.66 14.45
N GLY A 228 8.77 12.78 14.99
CA GLY A 228 8.06 11.78 14.19
C GLY A 228 7.83 10.45 14.90
N LEU A 229 7.48 9.44 14.12
CA LEU A 229 7.33 8.06 14.57
C LEU A 229 8.51 7.22 14.11
N PHE A 230 9.02 6.41 15.02
CA PHE A 230 10.23 5.62 14.81
C PHE A 230 9.96 4.15 15.13
N GLY A 231 10.68 3.27 14.46
CA GLY A 231 10.73 1.86 14.83
C GLY A 231 11.91 1.56 15.74
N LYS A 232 11.96 0.34 16.28
CA LYS A 232 13.19 -0.17 16.91
C LYS A 232 13.69 -1.36 16.10
N VAL A 233 14.88 -1.25 15.54
CA VAL A 233 15.54 -2.32 14.78
C VAL A 233 16.32 -3.20 15.76
N ILE A 234 16.29 -4.52 15.56
CA ILE A 234 16.88 -5.51 16.48
C ILE A 234 18.00 -6.35 15.87
N ASN A 235 18.20 -6.29 14.56
CA ASN A 235 19.22 -7.07 13.84
C ASN A 235 20.49 -6.28 13.49
N CYS A 236 20.57 -5.00 13.86
CA CYS A 236 21.80 -4.23 13.78
C CYS A 236 22.51 -4.33 15.14
N GLY A 237 23.82 -4.56 15.17
CA GLY A 237 24.62 -4.58 16.42
C GLY A 237 24.67 -3.24 17.17
N SER A 238 23.84 -2.27 16.78
CA SER A 238 23.67 -0.95 17.36
C SER A 238 22.18 -0.63 17.44
N ILE A 239 21.78 0.20 18.41
CA ILE A 239 20.38 0.64 18.54
C ILE A 239 20.08 1.62 17.40
N VAL A 240 19.30 1.15 16.41
CA VAL A 240 18.83 1.97 15.28
C VAL A 240 17.33 2.21 15.41
N HIS A 241 16.95 3.48 15.24
CA HIS A 241 15.57 3.94 15.30
C HIS A 241 15.25 4.70 14.02
N PRO A 242 14.93 4.02 12.91
CA PRO A 242 14.65 4.69 11.66
C PRO A 242 13.28 5.37 11.73
N ARG A 243 13.14 6.48 11.01
CA ARG A 243 11.90 7.25 10.98
C ARG A 243 10.95 6.68 9.93
N PHE A 244 9.70 6.45 10.32
CA PHE A 244 8.65 6.04 9.39
C PHE A 244 8.10 7.24 8.63
N TYR A 245 8.19 7.19 7.30
CA TYR A 245 7.53 8.11 6.36
C TYR A 245 6.12 7.66 6.06
N THR A 246 5.90 6.34 5.99
CA THR A 246 4.59 5.72 5.93
C THR A 246 4.50 4.51 6.85
N LEU A 247 3.28 4.20 7.30
CA LEU A 247 2.92 2.96 7.98
C LEU A 247 1.77 2.29 7.22
N HIS A 248 1.91 1.00 6.90
CA HIS A 248 0.92 0.24 6.14
C HIS A 248 0.18 -0.75 7.04
N PHE A 249 -1.12 -0.51 7.23
CA PHE A 249 -1.97 -1.28 8.14
C PHE A 249 -2.78 -2.35 7.39
N GLN A 250 -2.11 -3.18 6.59
CA GLN A 250 -2.77 -4.26 5.87
C GLN A 250 -3.41 -5.26 6.84
N GLY A 251 -4.64 -5.67 6.54
CA GLY A 251 -5.36 -6.72 7.26
C GLY A 251 -6.30 -6.21 8.36
N TYR A 252 -7.31 -7.03 8.67
CA TYR A 252 -8.46 -6.64 9.48
C TYR A 252 -8.12 -6.11 10.87
N LEU A 253 -7.14 -6.72 11.56
CA LEU A 253 -6.74 -6.28 12.91
C LEU A 253 -5.90 -5.01 12.87
N ALA A 254 -4.93 -4.92 11.94
CA ALA A 254 -4.02 -3.78 11.85
C ALA A 254 -4.78 -2.48 11.56
N LYS A 255 -5.80 -2.50 10.69
CA LYS A 255 -6.61 -1.31 10.36
C LYS A 255 -7.23 -0.63 11.58
N ALA A 256 -7.53 -1.36 12.65
CA ALA A 256 -8.07 -0.77 13.88
C ALA A 256 -7.04 0.11 14.63
N LEU A 257 -5.74 -0.07 14.36
CA LEU A 257 -4.65 0.62 15.04
C LEU A 257 -4.24 1.93 14.35
N ILE A 258 -4.79 2.26 13.17
CA ILE A 258 -4.53 3.52 12.47
C ILE A 258 -4.73 4.75 13.38
N PRO A 259 -5.84 4.88 14.15
CA PRO A 259 -6.05 6.06 14.98
C PRO A 259 -4.95 6.27 16.03
N VAL A 260 -4.45 5.18 16.64
CA VAL A 260 -3.42 5.22 17.69
C VAL A 260 -2.10 5.80 17.17
N ASN A 261 -1.83 5.60 15.88
CA ASN A 261 -0.61 6.05 15.23
C ASN A 261 -0.73 7.43 14.56
N CYS A 262 -1.93 8.02 14.46
CA CYS A 262 -2.09 9.38 13.96
C CYS A 262 -1.56 10.43 14.95
N ASN A 263 -1.05 11.56 14.45
CA ASN A 263 -0.74 12.72 15.29
C ASN A 263 -2.03 13.30 15.86
N ALA A 264 -2.07 13.45 17.18
CA ALA A 264 -3.17 14.09 17.87
C ALA A 264 -3.00 15.62 17.88
N ARG A 265 -4.08 16.36 17.58
CA ARG A 265 -4.14 17.82 17.77
C ARG A 265 -4.38 18.17 19.25
N GLY A 266 -3.55 17.63 20.15
CA GLY A 266 -3.62 17.84 21.60
C GLY A 266 -3.91 16.57 22.42
N TYR A 267 -3.76 16.68 23.74
CA TYR A 267 -3.82 15.57 24.70
C TYR A 267 -5.13 14.77 24.63
N PHE A 268 -6.28 15.44 24.66
CA PHE A 268 -7.59 14.80 24.56
C PHE A 268 -7.80 14.05 23.24
N GLY A 269 -7.28 14.60 22.13
CA GLY A 269 -7.31 13.92 20.83
C GLY A 269 -6.48 12.64 20.85
N GLY A 270 -5.33 12.65 21.52
CA GLY A 270 -4.46 11.48 21.66
C GLY A 270 -5.10 10.40 22.49
N TRP A 271 -5.67 10.78 23.63
CA TRP A 271 -6.41 9.86 24.51
C TRP A 271 -7.61 9.24 23.80
N ARG A 272 -8.40 10.05 23.07
CA ARG A 272 -9.53 9.57 22.27
C ARG A 272 -9.09 8.57 21.21
N ASN A 273 -8.04 8.90 20.46
CA ASN A 273 -7.49 8.01 19.43
C ASN A 273 -7.00 6.68 20.02
N TYR A 274 -6.33 6.73 21.18
CA TYR A 274 -5.86 5.56 21.89
C TYR A 274 -7.02 4.65 22.33
N ILE A 275 -8.07 5.22 22.94
CA ILE A 275 -9.25 4.44 23.34
C ILE A 275 -9.93 3.84 22.12
N LEU A 276 -10.27 4.66 21.11
CA LEU A 276 -10.98 4.19 19.93
C LEU A 276 -10.21 3.05 19.24
N GLY A 277 -8.91 3.22 18.99
CA GLY A 277 -8.12 2.21 18.29
C GLY A 277 -7.99 0.91 19.09
N ASN A 278 -7.71 0.98 20.40
CA ASN A 278 -7.58 -0.22 21.22
C ASN A 278 -8.91 -0.93 21.45
N THR A 279 -10.00 -0.19 21.66
CA THR A 279 -11.33 -0.79 21.79
C THR A 279 -11.75 -1.50 20.51
N GLU A 280 -11.54 -0.88 19.34
CA GLU A 280 -11.81 -1.53 18.06
C GLU A 280 -10.90 -2.74 17.81
N PHE A 281 -9.62 -2.64 18.16
CA PHE A 281 -8.69 -3.78 18.05
C PHE A 281 -9.16 -4.97 18.90
N LEU A 282 -9.54 -4.74 20.15
CA LEU A 282 -10.05 -5.79 21.05
C LEU A 282 -11.34 -6.41 20.54
N LYS A 283 -12.30 -5.60 20.07
CA LYS A 283 -13.54 -6.08 19.45
C LYS A 283 -13.24 -6.99 18.25
N ARG A 284 -12.39 -6.54 17.33
CA ARG A 284 -12.02 -7.31 16.14
C ARG A 284 -11.30 -8.61 16.50
N ARG A 285 -10.41 -8.59 17.50
CA ARG A 285 -9.72 -9.79 18.01
C ARG A 285 -10.72 -10.80 18.58
N ALA A 286 -11.70 -10.34 19.35
CA ALA A 286 -12.78 -11.20 19.86
C ALA A 286 -13.61 -11.81 18.71
N THR A 287 -13.93 -11.05 17.66
CA THR A 287 -14.61 -11.56 16.46
C THR A 287 -13.80 -12.66 15.76
N VAL A 288 -12.50 -12.44 15.56
CA VAL A 288 -11.62 -13.44 14.93
C VAL A 288 -11.56 -14.73 15.77
N LEU A 289 -11.42 -14.60 17.09
CA LEU A 289 -11.43 -15.76 18.00
C LEU A 289 -12.76 -16.53 17.92
N LYS A 290 -13.89 -15.82 17.97
CA LYS A 290 -15.23 -16.41 17.84
C LYS A 290 -15.38 -17.19 16.52
N ASN A 291 -14.90 -16.63 15.41
CA ASN A 291 -14.98 -17.28 14.11
C ASN A 291 -14.07 -18.52 14.02
N ARG A 292 -12.86 -18.46 14.60
CA ARG A 292 -11.97 -19.63 14.67
C ARG A 292 -12.58 -20.77 15.48
N LEU A 293 -13.17 -20.46 16.64
CA LEU A 293 -13.86 -21.47 17.47
C LEU A 293 -15.04 -22.10 16.72
N LYS A 294 -15.87 -21.30 16.04
CA LYS A 294 -16.95 -21.84 15.21
C LYS A 294 -16.45 -22.79 14.12
N ALA A 295 -15.35 -22.43 13.45
CA ALA A 295 -14.76 -23.27 12.40
C ALA A 295 -14.17 -24.58 12.94
N SER A 296 -13.67 -24.60 14.19
CA SER A 296 -13.19 -25.84 14.81
C SER A 296 -14.31 -26.78 15.28
N PHE A 297 -15.52 -26.27 15.54
CA PHE A 297 -16.69 -27.11 15.87
C PHE A 297 -17.41 -27.68 14.64
N LEU A 298 -17.10 -27.18 13.43
CA LEU A 298 -17.67 -27.62 12.16
C LEU A 298 -16.75 -28.59 11.40
N LYS A 299 -15.62 -28.99 12.00
CA LYS A 299 -14.71 -30.03 11.52
C LYS A 299 -14.78 -31.24 12.44
#